data_AF-A0A293ML24-F1
#
_entry.id   AF-A0A293ML24-F1
#
_cell.length_a   1.000
_cell.length_b   1.000
_cell.length_c   1.000
_cell.angle_alpha   90.00
_cell.angle_beta   90.00
_cell.angle_gamma   90.00
#
_symmetry.space_group_name_H-M   'P 1'
#
loop_
_entity.id
_entity.type
_entity.pdbx_description
1 polymer ?
#
loop_
_entity_poly.entity_id
_entity_poly.type
_entity_poly.pdbx_seq_one_letter_code
_entity_poly.pdbx_strand_id
1 'polypeptide(L)'
;MEMMSMKRYELPQPPAGKTTDVASWSECVDNSYAQLEHQSTRIANLELMSKYGCEAWKHYNAAFVKMLHQMQKQLQDLRKQICCIRCRSSSKIYENKFRRATGGEKRPKLKLAKS
;
A
#
# COMPACT_ATOMS: atom_id res chain seq x y z
N MET A 1 1.54 -18.87 27.12
CA MET A 1 1.60 -17.57 26.44
C MET A 1 1.34 -16.52 27.52
N GLU A 2 2.33 -15.70 27.85
CA GLU A 2 2.22 -14.72 28.93
C GLU A 2 1.33 -13.55 28.48
N MET A 3 0.35 -13.17 29.31
CA MET A 3 -0.60 -12.12 28.98
C MET A 3 0.08 -10.76 29.08
N MET A 4 0.02 -9.95 28.01
CA MET A 4 0.50 -8.57 28.04
C MET A 4 -0.21 -7.80 29.14
N SER A 5 0.56 -7.32 30.13
CA SER A 5 0.02 -6.57 31.26
C SER A 5 -0.38 -5.16 30.82
N MET A 6 -1.66 -4.83 30.94
CA MET A 6 -2.19 -3.48 30.67
C MET A 6 -2.06 -2.53 31.86
N LYS A 7 -1.56 -3.02 33.02
CA LYS A 7 -1.41 -2.22 34.25
C LYS A 7 -0.64 -0.92 34.05
N ARG A 8 0.28 -0.87 33.08
CA ARG A 8 1.07 0.34 32.75
C ARG A 8 0.21 1.50 32.21
N TYR A 9 -0.97 1.21 31.67
CA TYR A 9 -1.87 2.22 31.12
C TYR A 9 -3.01 2.59 32.08
N GLU A 10 -3.08 1.91 33.22
CA GLU A 10 -4.09 2.09 34.25
C GLU A 10 -3.44 2.79 35.45
N LEU A 11 -4.25 3.55 36.19
CA LEU A 11 -3.87 4.14 37.48
C LEU A 11 -4.61 3.40 38.61
N PRO A 12 -4.28 2.12 38.88
CA PRO A 12 -4.94 1.39 39.93
C PRO A 12 -4.52 1.97 41.29
N GLN A 13 -5.51 2.19 42.15
CA GLN A 13 -5.26 2.40 43.56
C GLN A 13 -4.67 1.13 44.19
N PRO A 14 -3.92 1.25 45.30
CA PRO A 14 -3.46 0.09 46.05
C PRO A 14 -4.65 -0.82 46.41
N PRO A 15 -4.49 -2.16 46.36
CA PRO A 15 -5.55 -3.08 46.75
C PRO A 15 -6.08 -2.77 48.17
N ALA A 16 -7.37 -2.96 48.41
CA ALA A 16 -8.04 -2.56 49.67
C ALA A 16 -7.42 -3.14 50.97
N GLY A 17 -6.61 -4.20 50.88
CA GLY A 17 -5.86 -4.78 52.00
C GLY A 17 -4.39 -4.36 52.11
N LYS A 18 -3.90 -3.50 51.22
CA LYS A 18 -2.51 -2.99 51.17
C LYS A 18 -2.43 -1.46 51.29
N THR A 19 -3.50 -0.82 51.72
CA THR A 19 -3.56 0.65 51.86
C THR A 19 -2.67 1.19 52.99
N THR A 20 -2.17 0.35 53.88
CA THR A 20 -1.17 0.70 54.90
C THR A 20 0.26 0.35 54.47
N ASP A 21 0.44 -0.36 53.35
CA ASP A 21 1.73 -0.76 52.83
C ASP A 21 2.35 0.35 51.99
N VAL A 22 3.43 0.94 52.51
CA VAL A 22 4.17 2.04 51.86
C VAL A 22 4.72 1.63 50.49
N ALA A 23 5.12 0.35 50.32
CA ALA A 23 5.65 -0.13 49.05
C ALA A 23 4.59 -0.10 47.95
N SER A 24 3.36 -0.53 48.26
CA SER A 24 2.23 -0.50 47.32
C SER A 24 1.85 0.93 46.89
N TRP A 25 1.98 1.92 47.79
CA TRP A 25 1.78 3.33 47.43
C TRP A 25 2.91 3.88 46.57
N SER A 26 4.16 3.52 46.86
CA SER A 26 5.31 3.93 46.04
C SER A 26 5.15 3.43 44.61
N GLU A 27 4.75 2.17 44.42
CA GLU A 27 4.51 1.60 43.09
C GLU A 27 3.42 2.37 42.31
N CYS A 28 2.31 2.73 42.98
CA CYS A 28 1.26 3.56 42.36
C CYS A 28 1.76 4.95 41.97
N VAL A 29 2.59 5.59 42.80
CA VAL A 29 3.19 6.90 42.51
C VAL A 29 4.17 6.81 41.34
N ASP A 30 5.03 5.80 41.31
CA ASP A 30 5.99 5.58 40.23
C ASP A 30 5.27 5.34 38.89
N ASN A 31 4.19 4.55 38.91
CA ASN A 31 3.33 4.36 37.73
C ASN A 31 2.67 5.68 37.27
N SER A 32 2.26 6.52 38.23
CA SER A 32 1.67 7.83 37.94
C SER A 32 2.68 8.77 37.25
N TYR A 33 3.93 8.79 37.72
CA TYR A 33 5.01 9.55 37.08
C TYR A 33 5.30 9.04 35.67
N ALA A 34 5.43 7.73 35.50
CA ALA A 34 5.62 7.14 34.18
C ALA A 34 4.49 7.52 33.21
N GLN A 35 3.25 7.51 33.68
CA GLN A 35 2.09 7.88 32.87
C GLN A 35 2.08 9.37 32.51
N LEU A 36 2.52 10.26 33.41
CA LEU A 36 2.65 11.69 33.13
C LEU A 36 3.65 11.95 32.00
N GLU A 37 4.83 11.31 32.05
CA GLU A 37 5.85 11.41 31.01
C GLU A 37 5.34 10.86 29.66
N HIS A 38 4.60 9.75 29.68
CA HIS A 38 3.94 9.23 28.49
C HIS A 38 2.90 10.21 27.92
N GLN A 39 2.11 10.89 28.75
CA GLN A 39 1.16 11.90 28.26
C GLN A 39 1.89 13.10 27.67
N SER A 40 2.97 13.57 28.30
CA SER A 40 3.81 14.65 27.77
C SER A 40 4.33 14.31 26.37
N THR A 41 4.91 13.12 26.21
CA THR A 41 5.37 12.61 24.92
C THR A 41 4.23 12.49 23.90
N ARG A 42 3.07 11.99 24.33
CA ARG A 42 1.90 11.86 23.47
C ARG A 42 1.42 13.21 22.96
N ILE A 43 1.38 14.24 23.81
CA ILE A 43 1.00 15.60 23.42
C ILE A 43 1.97 16.13 22.37
N ALA A 44 3.29 16.01 22.59
CA ALA A 44 4.30 16.43 21.61
C ALA A 44 4.12 15.72 20.26
N ASN A 45 3.84 14.41 20.27
CA ASN A 45 3.58 13.64 19.05
C ASN A 45 2.29 14.10 18.34
N LEU A 46 1.24 14.40 19.10
CA LEU A 46 -0.02 14.90 18.55
C LEU A 46 0.14 16.31 17.97
N GLU A 47 0.94 17.17 18.59
CA GLU A 47 1.28 18.48 18.04
C GLU A 47 2.04 18.35 16.71
N LEU A 48 3.01 17.44 16.65
CA LEU A 48 3.74 17.17 15.41
C LEU A 48 2.80 16.66 14.31
N MET A 49 1.91 15.73 14.65
CA MET A 49 0.92 15.18 13.72
C MET A 49 -0.11 16.23 13.28
N SER A 50 -0.53 17.12 14.18
CA SER A 50 -1.43 18.22 13.85
C SER A 50 -0.77 19.20 12.86
N LYS A 51 0.52 19.53 13.08
CA LYS A 51 1.28 20.46 12.23
C LYS A 51 1.59 19.88 10.84
N TYR A 52 2.02 18.63 10.76
CA TYR A 52 2.59 18.07 9.52
C TYR A 52 1.81 16.89 8.93
N GLY A 53 0.90 16.27 9.70
CA GLY A 53 0.25 15.02 9.31
C GLY A 53 -0.59 15.14 8.05
N CYS A 54 -1.33 16.25 7.88
CA CYS A 54 -2.17 16.46 6.70
C CYS A 54 -1.33 16.55 5.41
N GLU A 55 -0.28 17.36 5.41
CA GLU A 55 0.59 17.54 4.24
C GLU A 55 1.42 16.30 3.95
N ALA A 56 1.95 15.63 4.99
CA ALA A 56 2.62 14.35 4.84
C ALA A 56 1.68 13.31 4.18
N TRP A 57 0.44 13.20 4.65
CA TRP A 57 -0.54 12.27 4.10
C TRP A 57 -0.89 12.56 2.64
N LYS A 58 -1.08 13.85 2.30
CA LYS A 58 -1.30 14.26 0.90
C LYS A 58 -0.11 13.88 0.01
N HIS A 59 1.11 14.10 0.48
CA HIS A 59 2.31 13.73 -0.25
C HIS A 59 2.40 12.22 -0.50
N TYR A 60 2.15 11.41 0.54
CA TYR A 60 2.10 9.95 0.42
C TYR A 60 1.03 9.50 -0.58
N ASN A 61 -0.18 10.06 -0.52
CA ASN A 61 -1.24 9.73 -1.48
C ASN A 61 -0.85 10.10 -2.91
N ALA A 62 -0.25 11.26 -3.13
CA ALA A 62 0.23 11.65 -4.46
C ALA A 62 1.27 10.67 -5.00
N ALA A 63 2.21 10.24 -4.15
CA ALA A 63 3.20 9.22 -4.50
C ALA A 63 2.54 7.87 -4.86
N PHE A 64 1.56 7.41 -4.07
CA PHE A 64 0.82 6.18 -4.34
C PHE A 64 0.03 6.25 -5.64
N VAL A 65 -0.67 7.36 -5.89
CA VAL A 65 -1.41 7.57 -7.13
C VAL A 65 -0.46 7.53 -8.33
N LYS A 66 0.71 8.18 -8.24
CA LYS A 66 1.73 8.12 -9.30
C LYS A 66 2.20 6.69 -9.57
N MET A 67 2.50 5.94 -8.51
CA MET A 67 2.92 4.54 -8.61
C MET A 67 1.83 3.67 -9.26
N LEU A 68 0.57 3.85 -8.86
CA LEU A 68 -0.58 3.15 -9.43
C LEU A 68 -0.70 3.40 -10.94
N HIS A 69 -0.60 4.66 -11.37
CA HIS A 69 -0.65 5.01 -12.80
C HIS A 69 0.50 4.37 -13.58
N GLN A 70 1.71 4.33 -13.00
CA GLN A 70 2.86 3.68 -13.62
C GLN A 70 2.62 2.18 -13.82
N MET A 71 2.11 1.48 -12.78
CA MET A 71 1.81 0.06 -12.86
C MET A 71 0.69 -0.23 -13.87
N GLN A 72 -0.36 0.60 -13.90
CA GLN A 72 -1.43 0.48 -14.88
C GLN A 72 -0.93 0.67 -16.32
N LYS A 73 -0.04 1.65 -16.55
CA LYS A 73 0.57 1.87 -17.86
C LYS A 73 1.40 0.65 -18.30
N GLN A 74 2.24 0.11 -17.41
CA GLN A 74 3.02 -1.09 -17.70
C GLN A 74 2.11 -2.28 -18.06
N LEU A 75 1.00 -2.45 -17.33
CA LEU A 75 0.02 -3.50 -17.62
C LEU A 75 -0.64 -3.30 -19.00
N GLN A 76 -1.03 -2.06 -19.33
CA GLN A 76 -1.60 -1.75 -20.64
C GLN A 76 -0.61 -2.01 -21.78
N ASP A 77 0.65 -1.64 -21.61
CA ASP A 77 1.67 -1.86 -22.62
C ASP A 77 1.96 -3.35 -22.82
N LEU A 78 1.98 -4.14 -21.74
CA LEU A 78 2.09 -5.60 -21.84
C LEU A 78 0.88 -6.22 -22.56
N ARG A 79 -0.34 -5.75 -22.25
CA ARG A 79 -1.56 -6.19 -22.95
C ARG A 79 -1.52 -5.87 -24.45
N LYS A 80 -1.00 -4.69 -24.82
CA LYS A 80 -0.79 -4.32 -26.23
C LYS A 80 0.21 -5.25 -26.89
N GLN A 81 1.34 -5.56 -26.25
CA GLN A 81 2.33 -6.51 -26.79
C GLN A 81 1.73 -7.89 -27.03
N ILE A 82 0.98 -8.43 -26.06
CA ILE A 82 0.26 -9.70 -26.21
C ILE A 82 -0.71 -9.64 -27.39
N CYS A 83 -1.48 -8.55 -27.52
CA CYS A 83 -2.41 -8.36 -28.63
C CYS A 83 -1.69 -8.30 -29.98
N CYS A 84 -0.59 -7.56 -30.08
CA CYS A 84 0.23 -7.48 -31.29
C CYS A 84 0.79 -8.85 -31.71
N ILE A 85 1.29 -9.63 -30.75
CA ILE A 85 1.77 -11.00 -31.00
C ILE A 85 0.61 -11.86 -31.53
N ARG A 86 -0.55 -11.82 -30.88
CA ARG A 86 -1.76 -12.55 -31.31
C ARG A 86 -2.18 -12.15 -32.73
N CYS A 87 -2.25 -10.85 -33.04
CA CYS A 87 -2.58 -10.34 -34.37
C CYS A 87 -1.57 -10.79 -35.43
N ARG A 88 -0.27 -10.76 -35.13
CA ARG A 88 0.79 -11.22 -36.03
C ARG A 88 0.69 -12.71 -36.31
N SER A 89 0.47 -13.53 -35.27
CA SER A 89 0.27 -14.97 -35.41
C SER A 89 -0.97 -15.29 -36.23
N SER A 90 -2.08 -14.60 -35.96
CA SER A 90 -3.33 -14.72 -36.71
C SER A 90 -3.14 -14.36 -38.19
N SER A 91 -2.52 -13.22 -38.49
CA SER A 91 -2.21 -12.78 -39.85
C SER A 91 -1.36 -13.81 -40.62
N LYS A 92 -0.29 -14.35 -40.00
CA LYS A 92 0.54 -15.41 -40.59
C LYS A 92 -0.27 -16.68 -40.90
N ILE A 93 -1.20 -17.07 -40.01
CA ILE A 93 -2.08 -18.23 -40.25
C ILE A 93 -2.94 -18.00 -41.50
N TYR A 94 -3.57 -16.83 -41.62
CA TYR A 94 -4.38 -16.50 -42.80
C TYR A 94 -3.56 -16.38 -44.08
N GLU A 95 -2.33 -15.87 -44.02
CA GLU A 95 -1.41 -15.81 -45.16
C GLU A 95 -0.99 -17.22 -45.61
N ASN A 96 -0.62 -18.08 -44.67
CA ASN A 96 -0.25 -19.48 -44.96
C ASN A 96 -1.43 -20.28 -45.53
N LYS A 97 -2.65 -20.09 -45.00
CA LYS A 97 -3.88 -20.70 -45.56
C LYS A 97 -4.13 -20.23 -47.00
N PHE A 98 -3.96 -18.93 -47.28
CA PHE A 98 -4.11 -18.38 -48.63
C PHE A 98 -3.07 -18.96 -49.60
N ARG A 99 -1.79 -18.96 -49.22
CA ARG A 99 -0.69 -19.49 -50.04
C ARG A 99 -0.89 -20.97 -50.41
N ARG A 100 -1.42 -21.77 -49.49
CA ARG A 100 -1.77 -23.18 -49.75
C ARG A 100 -2.91 -23.32 -50.77
N ALA A 101 -3.92 -22.45 -50.70
CA ALA A 101 -5.05 -22.47 -51.62
C ALA A 101 -4.68 -22.01 -53.04
N THR A 102 -3.69 -21.12 -53.19
CA THR A 102 -3.25 -20.54 -54.47
C THR A 102 -1.98 -21.18 -55.04
N GLY A 103 -1.51 -22.30 -54.51
CA GLY A 103 -0.33 -23.00 -55.05
C GLY A 103 1.00 -22.26 -54.90
N GLY A 104 1.13 -21.36 -53.92
CA GLY A 104 2.37 -20.62 -53.64
C GLY A 104 2.30 -19.11 -53.87
N GLU A 105 1.20 -18.59 -54.41
CA GLU A 105 1.05 -17.16 -54.70
C GLU A 105 0.93 -16.32 -53.43
N LYS A 106 1.65 -15.19 -53.37
CA LYS A 106 1.60 -14.26 -52.22
C LYS A 106 0.35 -13.39 -52.30
N ARG A 107 -0.26 -13.11 -51.13
CA ARG A 107 -1.43 -12.24 -51.07
C ARG A 107 -1.09 -10.81 -51.57
N PRO A 108 -1.86 -10.23 -52.50
CA PRO A 108 -1.61 -8.87 -52.97
C PRO A 108 -1.80 -7.85 -51.84
N LYS A 109 -0.89 -6.88 -51.72
CA LYS A 109 -0.99 -5.79 -50.75
C LYS A 109 -2.08 -4.82 -51.22
N LEU A 110 -3.13 -4.61 -50.42
CA LEU A 110 -4.07 -3.50 -50.66
C LEU A 110 -3.28 -2.18 -50.60
N LYS A 111 -3.21 -1.46 -51.73
CA LYS A 111 -2.81 -0.05 -51.71
C LYS A 111 -3.95 0.72 -51.06
N LEU A 112 -3.78 1.13 -49.80
CA LEU A 112 -4.65 2.12 -49.17
C LEU A 112 -4.55 3.40 -50.01
N ALA A 113 -5.61 3.70 -50.77
CA ALA A 113 -5.74 4.96 -51.46
C ALA A 113 -5.74 6.06 -50.38
N LYS A 114 -4.70 6.88 -50.37
CA LYS A 114 -4.69 8.12 -49.59
C LYS A 114 -5.69 9.04 -50.26
N SER A 115 -6.80 9.34 -49.59
CA SER A 115 -7.74 10.38 -49.97
C SER A 115 -7.57 11.56 -49.03
#